data_AF-R6YLR8-F1
#
_entry.id   AF-R6YLR8-F1
#
_cell.length_a   1.000
_cell.length_b   1.000
_cell.length_c   1.000
_cell.angle_alpha   90.00
_cell.angle_beta   90.00
_cell.angle_gamma   90.00
#
_symmetry.space_group_name_H-M   'P 1'
#
loop_
_entity.id
_entity.type
_entity.pdbx_description
1 polymer ?
#
loop_
_entity_poly.entity_id
_entity_poly.type
_entity_poly.pdbx_seq_one_letter_code
_entity_poly.pdbx_strand_id
1 'polypeptide(L)'
;MKSKNDVDVLINGRKYTLCGFESADYIQKVATYINSKLSEFQKKEYYANMDVELKNILLAINIADDYFKVDRDVKSVMKDNERKDKMVLEMKHKILEQETAEAELKEQIEELRKTLEASEKKVVELNVINQENAAKASEAEKKVSESEADRTSTKTKLEAANEEIEQLKKELEEAGKKQKSLQDKYDKQEEKLADLREKSKKDLADAKAKYTQDGKKLKEKFETAKADLVKKYEAAKADINKKVEEGTTEWKEKYEQGESERGELKAKLEAAERRITDLESRNRRGKR
;
A
#
# COMPACT_ATOMS: atom_id res chain seq x y z
N MET A 1 33.68 -113.22 -11.39
CA MET A 1 34.92 -113.88 -11.85
C MET A 1 35.02 -113.68 -13.35
N LYS A 2 36.11 -113.11 -13.88
CA LYS A 2 36.32 -113.05 -15.34
C LYS A 2 36.49 -114.50 -15.82
N SER A 3 35.62 -114.97 -16.69
CA SER A 3 35.76 -116.26 -17.36
C SER A 3 37.00 -116.22 -18.25
N LYS A 4 37.76 -117.33 -18.29
CA LYS A 4 38.82 -117.50 -19.29
C LYS A 4 38.15 -117.76 -20.63
N ASN A 5 38.56 -117.01 -21.64
CA ASN A 5 38.15 -117.20 -23.01
C ASN A 5 39.20 -118.07 -23.69
N ASP A 6 38.72 -119.14 -24.34
CA ASP A 6 39.55 -120.01 -25.17
C ASP A 6 39.33 -119.62 -26.62
N VAL A 7 40.41 -119.21 -27.29
CA VAL A 7 40.35 -118.66 -28.64
C VAL A 7 41.38 -119.36 -29.51
N ASP A 8 40.92 -119.89 -30.64
CA ASP A 8 41.77 -120.48 -31.65
C ASP A 8 42.33 -119.41 -32.58
N VAL A 9 43.64 -119.23 -32.55
CA VAL A 9 44.36 -118.27 -33.39
C VAL A 9 45.36 -118.97 -34.30
N LEU A 10 45.65 -118.37 -35.45
CA LEU A 10 46.67 -118.85 -36.38
C LEU A 10 47.89 -117.92 -36.29
N ILE A 11 49.04 -118.45 -35.86
CA ILE A 11 50.29 -117.69 -35.73
C ILE A 11 51.37 -118.40 -36.54
N ASN A 12 52.01 -117.68 -37.47
CA ASN A 12 53.05 -118.21 -38.34
C ASN A 12 52.65 -119.50 -39.09
N GLY A 13 51.38 -119.60 -39.52
CA GLY A 13 50.84 -120.78 -40.21
C GLY A 13 50.48 -121.97 -39.30
N ARG A 14 50.64 -121.86 -37.97
CA ARG A 14 50.26 -122.89 -36.99
C ARG A 14 49.06 -122.45 -36.17
N LYS A 15 48.14 -123.38 -35.90
CA LYS A 15 46.97 -123.15 -35.05
C LYS A 15 47.37 -123.29 -33.58
N TYR A 16 47.03 -122.29 -32.77
CA TYR A 16 47.23 -122.27 -31.32
C TYR A 16 45.90 -121.96 -30.63
N THR A 17 45.59 -122.67 -29.56
CA THR A 17 44.48 -122.34 -28.67
C THR A 17 45.03 -121.52 -27.52
N LEU A 18 44.68 -120.23 -27.46
CA LEU A 18 45.11 -119.33 -26.40
C LEU A 18 43.99 -119.15 -25.37
N CYS A 19 44.33 -119.38 -24.10
CA CYS A 19 43.44 -119.17 -22.96
C CYS A 19 43.78 -117.84 -22.28
N GLY A 20 42.85 -116.88 -22.23
CA GLY A 20 43.10 -115.55 -21.66
C GLY A 20 41.89 -114.94 -20.97
N PHE A 21 42.11 -113.89 -20.18
CA PHE A 21 41.02 -113.12 -19.54
C PHE A 21 40.52 -111.95 -20.39
N GLU A 22 41.18 -111.71 -21.53
CA GLU A 22 40.83 -110.67 -22.48
C GLU A 22 39.80 -111.17 -23.50
N SER A 23 39.16 -110.22 -24.20
CA SER A 23 38.16 -110.55 -25.20
C SER A 23 38.77 -111.34 -26.37
N ALA A 24 37.94 -112.16 -27.03
CA ALA A 24 38.37 -112.90 -28.21
C ALA A 24 38.91 -111.98 -29.31
N ASP A 25 38.25 -110.82 -29.51
CA ASP A 25 38.70 -109.80 -30.48
C ASP A 25 40.08 -109.24 -30.15
N TYR A 26 40.38 -109.01 -28.85
CA TYR A 26 41.69 -108.52 -28.44
C TYR A 26 42.77 -109.58 -28.67
N ILE A 27 42.49 -110.84 -28.32
CA ILE A 27 43.42 -111.97 -28.55
C ILE A 27 43.67 -112.16 -30.06
N GLN A 28 42.63 -112.04 -30.89
CA GLN A 28 42.74 -112.09 -32.35
C GLN A 28 43.57 -110.93 -32.91
N LYS A 29 43.40 -109.71 -32.37
CA LYS A 29 44.23 -108.54 -32.71
C LYS A 29 45.70 -108.76 -32.35
N VAL A 30 45.99 -109.32 -31.18
CA VAL A 30 47.36 -109.66 -30.77
C VAL A 30 47.98 -110.69 -31.72
N ALA A 31 47.24 -111.74 -32.08
CA ALA A 31 47.71 -112.73 -33.06
C ALA A 31 47.98 -112.09 -34.45
N THR A 32 47.09 -111.21 -34.90
CA THR A 32 47.25 -110.47 -36.16
C THR A 32 48.46 -109.55 -36.13
N TYR A 33 48.71 -108.88 -34.99
CA TYR A 33 49.89 -108.05 -34.78
C TYR A 33 51.19 -108.86 -34.85
N ILE A 34 51.25 -109.99 -34.14
CA ILE A 34 52.41 -110.88 -34.17
C ILE A 34 52.68 -111.38 -35.60
N ASN A 35 51.63 -111.80 -36.32
CA ASN A 35 51.77 -112.22 -37.72
C ASN A 35 52.29 -111.10 -38.62
N SER A 36 51.80 -109.87 -38.44
CA SER A 36 52.26 -108.71 -39.21
C SER A 36 53.75 -108.45 -39.00
N LYS A 37 54.22 -108.50 -37.74
CA LYS A 37 55.64 -108.38 -37.40
C LYS A 37 56.48 -109.51 -37.98
N LEU A 38 55.99 -110.75 -37.92
CA LEU A 38 56.66 -111.90 -38.54
C LEU A 38 56.78 -111.73 -40.06
N SER A 39 55.73 -111.25 -40.74
CA SER A 39 55.75 -110.96 -42.18
C SER A 39 56.73 -109.83 -42.53
N GLU A 40 56.89 -108.81 -41.68
CA GLU A 40 57.90 -107.77 -41.87
C GLU A 40 59.32 -108.32 -41.77
N PHE A 41 59.56 -109.22 -40.80
CA PHE A 41 60.86 -109.84 -40.65
C PHE A 41 61.17 -110.81 -41.80
N GLN A 42 60.20 -111.57 -42.29
CA GLN A 42 60.36 -112.47 -43.45
C GLN A 42 60.79 -111.76 -44.74
N LYS A 43 60.46 -110.47 -44.90
CA LYS A 43 60.90 -109.66 -46.05
C LYS A 43 62.40 -109.31 -46.01
N LYS A 44 63.06 -109.44 -44.85
CA LYS A 44 64.47 -109.08 -44.68
C LYS A 44 65.36 -110.30 -44.99
N GLU A 45 66.32 -110.13 -45.89
CA GLU A 45 67.20 -111.23 -46.34
C GLU A 45 67.96 -111.90 -45.19
N TYR A 46 68.43 -111.12 -44.21
CA TYR A 46 69.14 -111.63 -43.03
C TYR A 46 68.26 -112.50 -42.11
N TYR A 47 66.94 -112.33 -42.15
CA TYR A 47 66.03 -113.08 -41.30
C TYR A 47 65.85 -114.52 -41.78
N ALA A 48 65.94 -114.79 -43.09
CA ALA A 48 65.76 -116.14 -43.63
C ALA A 48 66.79 -117.13 -43.05
N ASN A 49 68.05 -116.70 -42.97
CA ASN A 49 69.20 -117.53 -42.59
C ASN A 49 69.47 -117.60 -41.08
N MET A 50 68.70 -116.88 -40.25
CA MET A 50 68.86 -116.91 -38.79
C MET A 50 68.27 -118.18 -38.17
N ASP A 51 68.86 -118.61 -37.06
CA ASP A 51 68.33 -119.68 -36.24
C ASP A 51 66.95 -119.32 -35.62
N VAL A 52 66.14 -120.33 -35.34
CA VAL A 52 64.77 -120.18 -34.80
C VAL A 52 64.80 -119.52 -33.42
N GLU A 53 65.79 -119.83 -32.59
CA GLU A 53 65.94 -119.19 -31.27
C GLU A 53 66.21 -117.69 -31.41
N LEU A 54 67.13 -117.31 -32.29
CA LEU A 54 67.46 -115.90 -32.56
C LEU A 54 66.28 -115.13 -33.17
N LYS A 55 65.50 -115.77 -34.06
CA LYS A 55 64.26 -115.21 -34.62
C LYS A 55 63.22 -114.88 -33.54
N ASN A 56 63.05 -115.79 -32.57
CA ASN A 56 62.13 -115.60 -31.45
C ASN A 56 62.61 -114.50 -30.50
N ILE A 57 63.91 -114.46 -30.19
CA ILE A 57 64.51 -113.41 -29.37
C ILE A 57 64.35 -112.04 -30.05
N LEU A 58 64.60 -111.94 -31.35
CA LEU A 58 64.45 -110.69 -32.10
C LEU A 58 63.00 -110.18 -32.10
N LEU A 59 62.04 -111.08 -32.27
CA LEU A 59 60.62 -110.74 -32.19
C LEU A 59 60.25 -110.25 -30.78
N ALA A 60 60.72 -110.92 -29.73
CA ALA A 60 60.48 -110.52 -28.35
C ALA A 60 61.08 -109.13 -28.03
N ILE A 61 62.31 -108.87 -28.50
CA ILE A 61 62.96 -107.56 -28.36
C ILE A 61 62.15 -106.47 -29.07
N ASN A 62 61.65 -106.73 -30.28
CA ASN A 62 60.88 -105.73 -31.02
C ASN A 62 59.55 -105.39 -30.34
N ILE A 63 58.84 -106.41 -29.85
CA ILE A 63 57.58 -106.22 -29.10
C ILE A 63 57.84 -105.46 -27.79
N ALA A 64 58.93 -105.79 -27.09
CA ALA A 64 59.32 -105.07 -25.88
C ALA A 64 59.68 -103.60 -26.15
N ASP A 65 60.41 -103.32 -27.22
CA ASP A 65 60.75 -101.95 -27.65
C ASP A 65 59.48 -101.15 -27.98
N ASP A 66 58.53 -101.73 -28.72
CA ASP A 66 57.25 -101.09 -29.00
C ASP A 66 56.47 -100.78 -27.72
N TYR A 67 56.44 -101.71 -26.75
CA TYR A 67 55.82 -101.48 -25.44
C TYR A 67 56.48 -100.31 -24.68
N PHE A 68 57.81 -100.27 -24.60
CA PHE A 68 58.52 -99.21 -23.88
C PHE A 68 58.39 -97.84 -24.56
N LYS A 69 58.29 -97.80 -25.90
CA LYS A 69 57.98 -96.56 -26.63
C LYS A 69 56.59 -96.04 -26.29
N VAL A 70 55.58 -96.91 -26.35
CA VAL A 70 54.20 -96.53 -26.00
C VAL A 70 54.09 -96.14 -24.52
N ASP A 71 54.72 -96.85 -23.60
CA ASP A 71 54.74 -96.50 -22.17
C ASP A 71 55.38 -95.13 -21.93
N ARG A 72 56.48 -94.81 -22.63
CA ARG A 72 57.10 -93.48 -22.58
C ARG A 72 56.16 -92.39 -23.09
N ASP A 73 55.51 -92.63 -24.21
CA ASP A 73 54.58 -91.67 -24.82
C ASP A 73 53.35 -91.45 -23.94
N VAL A 74 52.78 -92.53 -23.40
CA VAL A 74 51.68 -92.47 -22.42
C VAL A 74 52.08 -91.67 -21.20
N LYS A 75 53.26 -91.94 -20.62
CA LYS A 75 53.76 -91.16 -19.46
C LYS A 75 53.98 -89.69 -19.80
N SER A 76 54.41 -89.37 -21.02
CA SER A 76 54.53 -87.98 -21.48
C SER A 76 53.15 -87.31 -21.59
N VAL A 77 52.20 -87.98 -22.24
CA VAL A 77 50.83 -87.49 -22.41
C VAL A 77 50.14 -87.32 -21.06
N MET A 78 50.32 -88.25 -20.12
CA MET A 78 49.78 -88.14 -18.76
C MET A 78 50.34 -86.91 -18.02
N LYS A 79 51.65 -86.66 -18.09
CA LYS A 79 52.27 -85.45 -17.50
C LYS A 79 51.74 -84.17 -18.13
N ASP A 80 51.55 -84.16 -19.45
CA ASP A 80 50.98 -83.01 -20.15
C ASP A 80 49.50 -82.81 -19.82
N ASN A 81 48.76 -83.89 -19.61
CA ASN A 81 47.37 -83.80 -19.17
C ASN A 81 47.28 -83.25 -17.75
N GLU A 82 48.13 -83.70 -16.82
CA GLU A 82 48.21 -83.14 -15.46
C GLU A 82 48.55 -81.65 -15.47
N ARG A 83 49.42 -81.20 -16.38
CA ARG A 83 49.73 -79.77 -16.57
C ARG A 83 48.52 -79.00 -17.10
N LYS A 84 47.82 -79.55 -18.10
CA LYS A 84 46.59 -78.96 -18.63
C LYS A 84 45.51 -78.88 -17.57
N ASP A 85 45.32 -79.91 -16.76
CA ASP A 85 44.35 -79.94 -15.67
C ASP A 85 44.64 -78.83 -14.65
N LYS A 86 45.92 -78.63 -14.27
CA LYS A 86 46.32 -77.50 -13.42
C LYS A 86 46.01 -76.14 -14.05
N MET A 87 46.36 -75.97 -15.33
CA MET A 87 46.09 -74.73 -16.06
C MET A 87 44.58 -74.45 -16.19
N VAL A 88 43.76 -75.48 -16.41
CA VAL A 88 42.30 -75.36 -16.45
C VAL A 88 41.75 -74.95 -15.09
N LEU A 89 42.28 -75.51 -14.00
CA LEU A 89 41.89 -75.10 -12.64
C LEU A 89 42.26 -73.64 -12.38
N GLU A 90 43.47 -73.21 -12.72
CA GLU A 90 43.89 -71.80 -12.60
C GLU A 90 43.01 -70.87 -13.45
N MET A 91 42.73 -71.25 -14.70
CA MET A 91 41.83 -70.51 -15.58
C MET A 91 40.42 -70.42 -15.00
N LYS A 92 39.90 -71.52 -14.44
CA LYS A 92 38.59 -71.54 -13.79
C LYS A 92 38.55 -70.61 -12.58
N HIS A 93 39.59 -70.59 -11.76
CA HIS A 93 39.70 -69.64 -10.65
C HIS A 93 39.69 -68.19 -11.16
N LYS A 94 40.46 -67.89 -12.20
CA LYS A 94 40.49 -66.55 -12.80
C LYS A 94 39.14 -66.14 -13.39
N ILE A 95 38.42 -67.07 -14.03
CA ILE A 95 37.07 -66.82 -14.56
C ILE A 95 36.11 -66.52 -13.41
N LEU A 96 36.14 -67.31 -12.32
CA LEU A 96 35.30 -67.07 -11.16
C LEU A 96 35.59 -65.70 -10.52
N GLU A 97 36.86 -65.32 -10.39
CA GLU A 97 37.25 -63.98 -9.91
C GLU A 97 36.68 -62.88 -10.83
N GLN A 98 36.79 -63.05 -12.15
CA GLN A 98 36.22 -62.11 -13.11
C GLN A 98 34.69 -62.05 -13.03
N GLU A 99 34.01 -63.18 -12.90
CA GLU A 99 32.55 -63.24 -12.74
C GLU A 99 32.11 -62.54 -11.44
N THR A 100 32.85 -62.70 -10.34
CA THR A 100 32.55 -61.98 -9.09
C THR A 100 32.76 -60.47 -9.24
N ALA A 101 33.85 -60.04 -9.88
CA ALA A 101 34.10 -58.61 -10.14
C ALA A 101 33.04 -58.02 -11.08
N GLU A 102 32.61 -58.76 -12.11
CA GLU A 102 31.52 -58.35 -13.00
C GLU A 102 30.18 -58.25 -12.25
N ALA A 103 29.90 -59.12 -11.30
CA ALA A 103 28.71 -59.04 -10.46
C ALA A 103 28.71 -57.78 -9.59
N GLU A 104 29.83 -57.47 -8.93
CA GLU A 104 30.01 -56.24 -8.14
C GLU A 104 29.88 -54.98 -9.01
N LEU A 105 30.49 -54.97 -10.20
CA LEU A 105 30.37 -53.89 -11.16
C LEU A 105 28.92 -53.68 -11.62
N LYS A 106 28.17 -54.77 -11.86
CA LYS A 106 26.75 -54.69 -12.23
C LYS A 106 25.90 -54.11 -11.10
N GLU A 107 26.18 -54.47 -9.84
CA GLU A 107 25.49 -53.91 -8.68
C GLU A 107 25.75 -52.40 -8.55
N GLN A 108 27.01 -51.96 -8.70
CA GLN A 108 27.37 -50.54 -8.72
C GLN A 108 26.68 -49.78 -9.86
N ILE A 109 26.61 -50.38 -11.06
CA ILE A 109 25.88 -49.79 -12.19
C ILE A 109 24.39 -49.64 -11.87
N GLU A 110 23.78 -50.60 -11.18
CA GLU A 110 22.37 -50.52 -10.81
C GLU A 110 22.11 -49.43 -9.75
N GLU A 111 23.01 -49.29 -8.77
CA GLU A 111 22.94 -48.20 -7.79
C GLU A 111 23.16 -46.82 -8.43
N LEU A 112 24.14 -46.71 -9.33
CA LEU A 112 24.36 -45.49 -10.12
C LEU A 112 23.17 -45.15 -11.01
N ARG A 113 22.49 -46.14 -11.59
CA ARG A 113 21.24 -45.91 -12.34
C ARG A 113 20.13 -45.39 -11.45
N LYS A 114 19.94 -45.95 -10.24
CA LYS A 114 18.94 -45.46 -9.28
C LYS A 114 19.22 -44.02 -8.84
N THR A 115 20.48 -43.68 -8.58
CA THR A 115 20.86 -42.30 -8.23
C THR A 115 20.70 -41.34 -9.40
N LEU A 116 21.00 -41.77 -10.63
CA LEU A 116 20.76 -40.99 -11.84
C LEU A 116 19.27 -40.70 -12.01
N GLU A 117 18.40 -41.71 -11.95
CA GLU A 117 16.94 -41.53 -12.05
C GLU A 117 16.39 -40.59 -10.97
N ALA A 118 16.91 -40.68 -9.73
CA ALA A 118 16.54 -39.76 -8.66
C ALA A 118 16.99 -38.32 -8.96
N SER A 119 18.19 -38.14 -9.51
CA SER A 119 18.72 -36.84 -9.90
C SER A 119 17.94 -36.24 -11.07
N GLU A 120 17.58 -37.04 -12.07
CA GLU A 120 16.77 -36.63 -13.21
C GLU A 120 15.38 -36.18 -12.78
N LYS A 121 14.73 -36.93 -11.88
CA LYS A 121 13.44 -36.51 -11.28
C LYS A 121 13.57 -35.15 -10.58
N LYS A 122 14.65 -34.94 -9.82
CA LYS A 122 14.91 -33.67 -9.14
C LYS A 122 15.16 -32.53 -10.13
N VAL A 123 15.85 -32.78 -11.24
CA VAL A 123 16.05 -31.79 -12.31
C VAL A 123 14.72 -31.43 -12.96
N VAL A 124 13.86 -32.39 -13.26
CA VAL A 124 12.52 -32.14 -13.80
C VAL A 124 11.69 -31.30 -12.82
N GLU A 125 11.69 -31.65 -11.54
CA GLU A 125 11.00 -30.89 -10.49
C GLU A 125 11.51 -29.45 -10.40
N LEU A 126 12.83 -29.25 -10.36
CA LEU A 126 13.44 -27.91 -10.34
C LEU A 126 13.11 -27.11 -11.60
N ASN A 127 13.06 -27.75 -12.77
CA ASN A 127 12.68 -27.09 -14.01
C ASN A 127 11.22 -26.63 -13.98
N VAL A 128 10.31 -27.46 -13.45
CA VAL A 128 8.90 -27.07 -13.26
C VAL A 128 8.79 -25.88 -12.32
N ILE A 129 9.46 -25.93 -11.16
CA ILE A 129 9.51 -24.82 -10.19
C ILE A 129 10.07 -23.55 -10.84
N ASN A 130 11.12 -23.65 -11.64
CA ASN A 130 11.69 -22.51 -12.34
C ASN A 130 10.74 -21.92 -13.39
N GLN A 131 9.98 -22.75 -14.11
CA GLN A 131 8.95 -22.26 -15.03
C GLN A 131 7.83 -21.54 -14.30
N GLU A 132 7.36 -22.09 -13.17
CA GLU A 132 6.36 -21.43 -12.33
C GLU A 132 6.88 -20.09 -11.77
N ASN A 133 8.13 -20.06 -11.33
CA ASN A 133 8.76 -18.84 -10.85
C ASN A 133 8.93 -17.81 -11.97
N ALA A 134 9.29 -18.24 -13.19
CA ALA A 134 9.34 -17.35 -14.36
C ALA A 134 7.96 -16.79 -14.71
N ALA A 135 6.91 -17.61 -14.64
CA ALA A 135 5.54 -17.14 -14.85
C ALA A 135 5.14 -16.09 -13.79
N LYS A 136 5.41 -16.36 -12.51
CA LYS A 136 5.17 -15.41 -11.41
C LYS A 136 5.98 -14.12 -11.58
N ALA A 137 7.24 -14.22 -12.03
CA ALA A 137 8.07 -13.06 -12.32
C ALA A 137 7.47 -12.22 -13.45
N SER A 138 7.03 -12.84 -14.55
CA SER A 138 6.38 -12.13 -15.65
C SER A 138 5.07 -11.44 -15.23
N GLU A 139 4.30 -12.05 -14.34
CA GLU A 139 3.08 -11.46 -13.79
C GLU A 139 3.39 -10.28 -12.86
N ALA A 140 4.44 -10.41 -12.04
CA ALA A 140 4.92 -9.32 -11.19
C ALA A 140 5.45 -8.15 -12.02
N GLU A 141 6.23 -8.41 -13.08
CA GLU A 141 6.72 -7.39 -14.01
C GLU A 141 5.57 -6.63 -14.67
N LYS A 142 4.51 -7.33 -15.09
CA LYS A 142 3.31 -6.69 -15.66
C LYS A 142 2.61 -5.79 -14.65
N LYS A 143 2.44 -6.24 -13.40
CA LYS A 143 1.85 -5.42 -12.32
C LYS A 143 2.72 -4.21 -11.98
N VAL A 144 4.05 -4.36 -12.01
CA VAL A 144 4.98 -3.24 -11.80
C VAL A 144 4.83 -2.23 -12.94
N SER A 145 4.81 -2.68 -14.21
CA SER A 145 4.62 -1.81 -15.37
C SER A 145 3.28 -1.05 -15.33
N GLU A 146 2.18 -1.72 -14.97
CA GLU A 146 0.87 -1.08 -14.79
C GLU A 146 0.93 -0.03 -13.65
N SER A 147 1.56 -0.36 -12.52
CA SER A 147 1.73 0.58 -11.40
C SER A 147 2.65 1.76 -11.72
N GLU A 148 3.64 1.56 -12.60
CA GLU A 148 4.53 2.62 -13.09
C GLU A 148 3.80 3.54 -14.08
N ALA A 149 2.93 2.99 -14.94
CA ALA A 149 2.05 3.76 -15.80
C ALA A 149 1.05 4.61 -14.98
N ASP A 150 0.49 4.05 -13.90
CA ASP A 150 -0.37 4.79 -12.98
C ASP A 150 0.41 5.87 -12.21
N ARG A 151 1.64 5.59 -11.77
CA ARG A 151 2.52 6.59 -11.13
C ARG A 151 2.91 7.72 -12.07
N THR A 152 3.20 7.42 -13.34
CA THR A 152 3.55 8.45 -14.33
C THR A 152 2.34 9.31 -14.71
N SER A 153 1.15 8.71 -14.83
CA SER A 153 -0.09 9.46 -15.08
C SER A 153 -0.54 10.32 -13.90
N THR A 154 -0.32 9.85 -12.66
CA THR A 154 -0.59 10.65 -11.46
C THR A 154 0.45 11.74 -11.25
N LYS A 155 1.73 11.47 -11.56
CA LYS A 155 2.80 12.47 -11.53
C LYS A 155 2.52 13.62 -12.51
N THR A 156 2.13 13.32 -13.75
CA THR A 156 1.78 14.36 -14.75
C THR A 156 0.58 15.19 -14.33
N LYS A 157 -0.46 14.57 -13.74
CA LYS A 157 -1.60 15.30 -13.16
C LYS A 157 -1.19 16.21 -11.99
N LEU A 158 -0.26 15.76 -11.16
CA LEU A 158 0.24 16.55 -10.03
C LEU A 158 1.13 17.72 -10.49
N GLU A 159 1.93 17.53 -11.53
CA GLU A 159 2.69 18.61 -12.18
C GLU A 159 1.75 19.67 -12.78
N ALA A 160 0.72 19.26 -13.52
CA ALA A 160 -0.28 20.19 -14.07
C ALA A 160 -1.05 20.96 -12.98
N ALA A 161 -1.47 20.29 -11.90
CA ALA A 161 -2.12 20.95 -10.77
C ALA A 161 -1.18 21.94 -10.06
N ASN A 162 0.12 21.64 -9.97
CA ASN A 162 1.10 22.56 -9.40
C ASN A 162 1.30 23.80 -10.28
N GLU A 163 1.29 23.66 -11.61
CA GLU A 163 1.32 24.79 -12.54
C GLU A 163 0.07 25.67 -12.39
N GLU A 164 -1.12 25.07 -12.28
CA GLU A 164 -2.38 25.80 -12.00
C GLU A 164 -2.32 26.55 -10.66
N ILE A 165 -1.81 25.91 -9.60
CA ILE A 165 -1.61 26.58 -8.30
C ILE A 165 -0.65 27.76 -8.43
N GLU A 166 0.41 27.65 -9.23
CA GLU A 166 1.36 28.75 -9.45
C GLU A 166 0.72 29.93 -10.20
N GLN A 167 -0.13 29.65 -11.20
CA GLN A 167 -0.90 30.67 -11.91
C GLN A 167 -1.88 31.38 -10.97
N LEU A 168 -2.66 30.63 -10.19
CA LEU A 168 -3.60 31.20 -9.22
C LEU A 168 -2.89 32.05 -8.16
N LYS A 169 -1.68 31.66 -7.73
CA LYS A 169 -0.86 32.48 -6.83
C LYS A 169 -0.46 33.82 -7.45
N LYS A 170 -0.06 33.84 -8.72
CA LYS A 170 0.27 35.09 -9.44
C LYS A 170 -0.96 35.99 -9.57
N GLU A 171 -2.10 35.44 -9.95
CA GLU A 171 -3.36 36.19 -10.03
C GLU A 171 -3.77 36.78 -8.67
N LEU A 172 -3.58 36.03 -7.58
CA LEU A 172 -3.87 36.49 -6.23
C LEU A 172 -2.93 37.62 -5.78
N GLU A 173 -1.66 37.57 -6.17
CA GLU A 173 -0.71 38.66 -5.93
C GLU A 173 -1.11 39.94 -6.69
N GLU A 174 -1.52 39.81 -7.95
CA GLU A 174 -2.04 40.94 -8.75
C GLU A 174 -3.34 41.51 -8.17
N ALA A 175 -4.26 40.65 -7.74
CA ALA A 175 -5.48 41.06 -7.06
C ALA A 175 -5.16 41.81 -5.75
N GLY A 176 -4.19 41.34 -4.98
CA GLY A 176 -3.68 42.03 -3.78
C GLY A 176 -3.10 43.41 -4.09
N LYS A 177 -2.33 43.55 -5.17
CA LYS A 177 -1.82 44.86 -5.65
C LYS A 177 -2.96 45.80 -6.04
N LYS A 178 -3.97 45.29 -6.76
CA LYS A 178 -5.17 46.06 -7.13
C LYS A 178 -5.94 46.52 -5.89
N GLN A 179 -6.17 45.62 -4.94
CA GLN A 179 -6.84 45.92 -3.67
C GLN A 179 -6.11 47.01 -2.89
N LYS A 180 -4.78 46.93 -2.78
CA LYS A 180 -3.97 47.96 -2.12
C LYS A 180 -4.08 49.32 -2.81
N SER A 181 -4.07 49.35 -4.15
CA SER A 181 -4.27 50.59 -4.91
C SER A 181 -5.67 51.20 -4.74
N LEU A 182 -6.68 50.36 -4.53
CA LEU A 182 -8.06 50.79 -4.23
C LEU A 182 -8.16 51.33 -2.81
N GLN A 183 -7.48 50.69 -1.85
CA GLN A 183 -7.40 51.17 -0.48
C GLN A 183 -6.72 52.54 -0.41
N ASP A 184 -5.57 52.73 -1.08
CA ASP A 184 -4.87 54.02 -1.16
C ASP A 184 -5.75 55.13 -1.79
N LYS A 185 -6.63 54.76 -2.74
CA LYS A 185 -7.61 55.70 -3.32
C LYS A 185 -8.71 56.07 -2.33
N TYR A 186 -9.20 55.11 -1.54
CA TYR A 186 -10.18 55.36 -0.48
C TYR A 186 -9.61 56.25 0.63
N ASP A 187 -8.39 55.96 1.09
CA ASP A 187 -7.73 56.74 2.15
C ASP A 187 -7.50 58.20 1.72
N LYS A 188 -7.11 58.43 0.46
CA LYS A 188 -7.01 59.79 -0.12
C LYS A 188 -8.36 60.50 -0.23
N GLN A 189 -9.47 59.77 -0.36
CA GLN A 189 -10.80 60.38 -0.35
C GLN A 189 -11.22 60.74 1.09
N GLU A 190 -10.87 59.93 2.08
CA GLU A 190 -11.08 60.26 3.50
C GLU A 190 -10.29 61.50 3.93
N GLU A 191 -9.03 61.63 3.52
CA GLU A 191 -8.19 62.80 3.82
C GLU A 191 -8.82 64.09 3.27
N LYS A 192 -9.32 64.06 2.03
CA LYS A 192 -10.06 65.19 1.44
C LYS A 192 -11.36 65.53 2.17
N LEU A 193 -12.07 64.52 2.69
CA LEU A 193 -13.27 64.72 3.52
C LEU A 193 -12.90 65.31 4.89
N ALA A 194 -11.75 64.95 5.46
CA ALA A 194 -11.25 65.49 6.71
C ALA A 194 -10.90 66.98 6.57
N ASP A 195 -10.20 67.36 5.50
CA ASP A 195 -9.89 68.77 5.19
C ASP A 195 -11.15 69.62 5.03
N LEU A 196 -12.18 69.08 4.36
CA LEU A 196 -13.48 69.76 4.25
C LEU A 196 -14.16 69.95 5.61
N ARG A 197 -14.10 68.92 6.48
CA ARG A 197 -14.67 68.97 7.85
C ARG A 197 -13.94 69.97 8.74
N GLU A 198 -12.63 70.09 8.61
CA GLU A 198 -11.84 71.07 9.37
C GLU A 198 -12.17 72.50 8.94
N LYS A 199 -12.28 72.73 7.63
CA LYS A 199 -12.69 74.02 7.06
C LYS A 199 -14.10 74.42 7.52
N SER A 200 -15.06 73.50 7.48
CA SER A 200 -16.41 73.75 8.02
C SER A 200 -16.44 73.98 9.54
N LYS A 201 -15.57 73.35 10.32
CA LYS A 201 -15.45 73.63 11.77
C LYS A 201 -14.99 75.06 12.04
N LYS A 202 -14.06 75.58 11.23
CA LYS A 202 -13.54 76.94 11.36
C LYS A 202 -14.63 77.98 11.06
N ASP A 203 -15.38 77.79 9.98
CA ASP A 203 -16.48 78.69 9.60
C ASP A 203 -17.63 78.71 10.64
N LEU A 204 -17.87 77.59 11.32
CA LEU A 204 -18.88 77.48 12.38
C LEU A 204 -18.46 78.19 13.69
N ALA A 205 -17.15 78.32 13.94
CA ALA A 205 -16.61 79.02 15.11
C ALA A 205 -16.71 80.55 14.94
N ASP A 206 -16.43 81.07 13.75
CA ASP A 206 -16.55 82.51 13.44
C ASP A 206 -18.01 83.00 13.51
N ALA A 207 -18.98 82.15 13.15
CA ALA A 207 -20.41 82.47 13.31
C ALA A 207 -20.85 82.54 14.79
N LYS A 208 -20.32 81.66 15.65
CA LYS A 208 -20.62 81.64 17.11
C LYS A 208 -20.04 82.84 17.86
N ALA A 209 -18.90 83.37 17.42
CA ALA A 209 -18.28 84.55 18.04
C ALA A 209 -19.08 85.85 17.79
N LYS A 210 -19.70 86.01 16.61
CA LYS A 210 -20.60 87.16 16.34
C LYS A 210 -21.88 87.14 17.18
N TYR A 211 -22.47 85.95 17.39
CA TYR A 211 -23.75 85.81 18.11
C TYR A 211 -23.66 86.13 19.62
N THR A 212 -22.50 85.92 20.23
CA THR A 212 -22.28 86.17 21.66
C THR A 212 -21.99 87.65 21.99
N GLN A 213 -21.55 88.44 21.01
CA GLN A 213 -21.32 89.88 21.18
C GLN A 213 -22.62 90.70 21.03
N ASP A 214 -23.51 90.30 20.13
CA ASP A 214 -24.82 90.97 19.94
C ASP A 214 -25.82 90.66 21.06
N GLY A 215 -25.75 89.45 21.65
CA GLY A 215 -26.57 89.08 22.81
C GLY A 215 -26.29 89.91 24.08
N LYS A 216 -25.05 90.39 24.28
CA LYS A 216 -24.69 91.24 25.42
C LYS A 216 -25.22 92.67 25.27
N LYS A 217 -25.14 93.27 24.07
CA LYS A 217 -25.63 94.63 23.81
C LYS A 217 -27.16 94.74 23.91
N LEU A 218 -27.88 93.67 23.60
CA LEU A 218 -29.35 93.66 23.67
C LEU A 218 -29.87 93.58 25.11
N LYS A 219 -29.14 92.88 26.00
CA LYS A 219 -29.52 92.71 27.42
C LYS A 219 -29.37 93.98 28.24
N GLU A 220 -28.36 94.79 27.94
CA GLU A 220 -28.08 96.07 28.62
C GLU A 220 -29.08 97.17 28.22
N LYS A 221 -29.53 97.16 26.96
CA LYS A 221 -30.64 98.03 26.49
C LYS A 221 -32.00 97.64 27.09
N PHE A 222 -32.21 96.37 27.42
CA PHE A 222 -33.47 95.92 28.00
C PHE A 222 -33.61 96.31 29.48
N GLU A 223 -32.54 96.24 30.27
CA GLU A 223 -32.56 96.62 31.69
C GLU A 223 -32.73 98.14 31.88
N THR A 224 -32.12 98.96 31.02
CA THR A 224 -32.30 100.42 31.03
C THR A 224 -33.73 100.84 30.67
N ALA A 225 -34.35 100.18 29.68
CA ALA A 225 -35.74 100.43 29.33
C ALA A 225 -36.73 100.00 30.43
N LYS A 226 -36.41 98.92 31.17
CA LYS A 226 -37.24 98.43 32.28
C LYS A 226 -37.23 99.39 33.47
N ALA A 227 -36.09 100.00 33.79
CA ALA A 227 -35.96 100.98 34.88
C ALA A 227 -36.75 102.29 34.62
N ASP A 228 -36.74 102.78 33.37
CA ASP A 228 -37.49 103.98 33.00
C ASP A 228 -39.02 103.78 33.05
N LEU A 229 -39.49 102.57 32.77
CA LEU A 229 -40.92 102.23 32.83
C LEU A 229 -41.43 102.17 34.27
N VAL A 230 -40.60 101.68 35.21
CA VAL A 230 -40.93 101.67 36.65
C VAL A 230 -41.01 103.08 37.21
N LYS A 231 -40.10 103.98 36.85
CA LYS A 231 -40.16 105.40 37.26
C LYS A 231 -41.43 106.11 36.76
N LYS A 232 -41.84 105.85 35.51
CA LYS A 232 -43.09 106.42 34.96
C LYS A 232 -44.33 105.88 35.66
N TYR A 233 -44.33 104.61 36.05
CA TYR A 233 -45.45 103.98 36.76
C TYR A 233 -45.61 104.53 38.20
N GLU A 234 -44.52 104.73 38.94
CA GLU A 234 -44.60 105.30 40.30
C GLU A 234 -45.02 106.78 40.29
N ALA A 235 -44.55 107.57 39.31
CA ALA A 235 -44.99 108.96 39.14
C ALA A 235 -46.48 109.07 38.82
N ALA A 236 -47.01 108.21 37.92
CA ALA A 236 -48.43 108.18 37.58
C ALA A 236 -49.31 107.73 38.76
N LYS A 237 -48.82 106.81 39.60
CA LYS A 237 -49.53 106.33 40.79
C LYS A 237 -49.66 107.43 41.87
N ALA A 238 -48.64 108.27 42.03
CA ALA A 238 -48.68 109.41 42.94
C ALA A 238 -49.67 110.50 42.49
N ASP A 239 -49.74 110.76 41.17
CA ASP A 239 -50.67 111.77 40.59
C ASP A 239 -52.15 111.35 40.69
N ILE A 240 -52.43 110.04 40.57
CA ILE A 240 -53.79 109.50 40.74
C ILE A 240 -54.25 109.63 42.20
N ASN A 241 -53.38 109.36 43.18
CA ASN A 241 -53.76 109.45 44.59
C ASN A 241 -54.06 110.89 45.03
N LYS A 242 -53.37 111.89 44.48
CA LYS A 242 -53.64 113.31 44.76
C LYS A 242 -55.01 113.75 44.22
N LYS A 243 -55.42 113.26 43.05
CA LYS A 243 -56.75 113.56 42.47
C LYS A 243 -57.92 112.90 43.20
N VAL A 244 -57.69 111.76 43.88
CA VAL A 244 -58.72 111.08 44.67
C VAL A 244 -58.98 111.80 46.01
N GLU A 245 -57.95 112.40 46.62
CA GLU A 245 -58.10 113.22 47.83
C GLU A 245 -58.77 114.58 47.55
N GLU A 246 -58.44 115.26 46.44
CA GLU A 246 -59.08 116.53 46.07
C GLU A 246 -60.57 116.36 45.65
N GLY A 247 -60.95 115.20 45.10
CA GLY A 247 -62.35 114.91 44.74
C GLY A 247 -63.24 114.49 45.92
N THR A 248 -62.66 114.05 47.05
CA THR A 248 -63.43 113.63 48.23
C THR A 248 -63.78 114.80 49.17
N THR A 249 -63.11 115.93 49.05
CA THR A 249 -63.44 117.19 49.75
C THR A 249 -64.57 117.96 49.07
N GLU A 250 -64.64 117.99 47.73
CA GLU A 250 -65.73 118.67 46.99
C GLU A 250 -67.11 117.98 47.09
N TRP A 251 -67.14 116.66 47.33
CA TRP A 251 -68.40 115.91 47.51
C TRP A 251 -69.06 116.12 48.89
N LYS A 252 -68.27 116.48 49.92
CA LYS A 252 -68.80 116.74 51.27
C LYS A 252 -69.45 118.12 51.38
N GLU A 253 -68.92 119.13 50.70
CA GLU A 253 -69.47 120.50 50.73
C GLU A 253 -70.81 120.63 49.97
N LYS A 254 -71.00 119.87 48.87
CA LYS A 254 -72.27 119.86 48.12
C LYS A 254 -73.41 119.11 48.79
N TYR A 255 -73.11 118.15 49.68
CA TYR A 255 -74.13 117.38 50.40
C TYR A 255 -74.77 118.19 51.54
N GLU A 256 -73.98 119.02 52.24
CA GLU A 256 -74.48 119.87 53.34
C GLU A 256 -75.33 121.07 52.85
N GLN A 257 -75.07 121.61 51.66
CA GLN A 257 -75.94 122.66 51.07
C GLN A 257 -77.31 122.12 50.64
N GLY A 258 -77.40 120.87 50.18
CA GLY A 258 -78.67 120.25 49.76
C GLY A 258 -79.60 119.90 50.93
N GLU A 259 -79.07 119.72 52.14
CA GLU A 259 -79.88 119.40 53.32
C GLU A 259 -80.58 120.65 53.89
N SER A 260 -79.98 121.83 53.73
CA SER A 260 -80.54 123.11 54.17
C SER A 260 -81.77 123.53 53.32
N GLU A 261 -81.70 123.36 51.99
CA GLU A 261 -82.81 123.70 51.07
C GLU A 261 -84.03 122.77 51.25
N ARG A 262 -83.80 121.52 51.66
CA ARG A 262 -84.86 120.53 51.91
C ARG A 262 -85.67 120.84 53.18
N GLY A 263 -85.04 121.52 54.16
CA GLY A 263 -85.71 122.01 55.37
C GLY A 263 -86.71 123.13 55.10
N GLU A 264 -86.37 124.07 54.22
CA GLU A 264 -87.26 125.19 53.88
C GLU A 264 -88.49 124.78 53.05
N LEU A 265 -88.34 123.83 52.13
CA LEU A 265 -89.45 123.32 51.33
C LEU A 265 -90.48 122.55 52.18
N LYS A 266 -90.03 121.86 53.23
CA LYS A 266 -90.91 121.11 54.13
C LYS A 266 -91.79 122.02 54.99
N ALA A 267 -91.25 123.15 55.46
CA ALA A 267 -92.01 124.15 56.23
C ALA A 267 -93.08 124.86 55.38
N LYS A 268 -92.82 125.08 54.08
CA LYS A 268 -93.80 125.68 53.15
C LYS A 268 -94.95 124.72 52.82
N LEU A 269 -94.68 123.40 52.77
CA LEU A 269 -95.69 122.38 52.53
C LEU A 269 -96.68 122.28 53.71
N GLU A 270 -96.15 122.28 54.94
CA GLU A 270 -96.96 122.13 56.16
C GLU A 270 -97.88 123.35 56.42
N ALA A 271 -97.43 124.54 56.02
CA ALA A 271 -98.25 125.76 56.06
C ALA A 271 -99.40 125.74 55.02
N ALA A 272 -99.19 125.09 53.87
CA ALA A 272 -100.23 124.93 52.84
C ALA A 272 -101.31 123.93 53.28
N GLU A 273 -100.91 122.83 53.93
CA GLU A 273 -101.83 121.82 54.43
C GLU A 273 -102.79 122.36 55.50
N ARG A 274 -102.29 123.19 56.44
CA ARG A 274 -103.14 123.88 57.42
C ARG A 274 -104.18 124.81 56.78
N ARG A 275 -103.87 125.35 55.61
CA ARG A 275 -104.76 126.29 54.88
C ARG A 275 -105.85 125.55 54.10
N ILE A 276 -105.57 124.34 53.66
CA ILE A 276 -106.54 123.47 52.97
C ILE A 276 -107.57 122.94 53.97
N THR A 277 -107.15 122.51 55.17
CA THR A 277 -108.09 121.99 56.18
C THR A 277 -109.04 123.07 56.71
N ASP A 278 -108.56 124.32 56.84
CA ASP A 278 -109.39 125.43 57.30
C ASP A 278 -110.46 125.82 56.26
N LEU A 279 -110.20 125.61 54.97
CA LEU A 279 -111.17 125.82 53.88
C LEU A 279 -112.22 124.70 53.80
N GLU A 280 -111.83 123.46 54.07
CA GLU A 280 -112.77 122.33 54.12
C GLU A 280 -113.79 122.46 55.26
N SER A 281 -113.37 123.04 56.39
CA SER A 281 -114.27 123.31 57.52
C SER A 281 -115.38 124.34 57.20
N ARG A 282 -115.17 125.20 56.19
CA ARG A 282 -116.14 126.22 55.76
C ARG A 282 -117.13 125.75 54.70
N ASN A 283 -116.78 124.77 53.86
CA ASN A 283 -117.60 124.43 52.69
C ASN A 283 -118.77 123.45 52.97
N ARG A 284 -118.86 122.82 54.15
CA ARG A 284 -120.01 121.96 54.50
C ARG A 284 -121.13 122.64 55.29
N ARG A 285 -121.03 123.93 55.63
CA ARG A 285 -122.14 124.72 56.22
C ARG A 285 -123.05 125.40 55.19
N GLY A 286 -122.90 125.10 53.88
CA GLY A 286 -123.50 125.91 52.81
C GLY A 286 -124.26 125.16 51.71
N LYS A 287 -124.81 123.97 51.97
CA LYS A 287 -125.85 123.39 51.10
C LYS A 287 -127.05 122.98 51.95
N ARG A 288 -128.17 123.61 51.60
CA ARG A 288 -129.54 123.45 52.12
C ARG A 288 -130.00 122.01 52.17
#